data_AF-A0A382MNU8-F1
#
_entry.id   AF-A0A382MNU8-F1
#
_cell.length_a   1.000
_cell.length_b   1.000
_cell.length_c   1.000
_cell.angle_alpha   90.00
_cell.angle_beta   90.00
_cell.angle_gamma   90.00
#
_symmetry.space_group_name_H-M   'P 1'
#
loop_
_entity.id
_entity.type
_entity.pdbx_description
1 polymer ?
#
loop_
_entity_poly.entity_id
_entity_poly.type
_entity_poly.pdbx_seq_one_letter_code
_entity_poly.pdbx_strand_id
1 'polypeptide(L)'
;GEIEYAIDSVGDNVDLIVVEGQGSLTNMYYAGVTLGLMHGSMPDFMVMTHEPGRELDVADHQMVSIEVVMEMHLSLMKNFKQSQFLGINLLTLKMTDDLARKEIKDTVEKCALPTTDLVRFGDGNLIDRIEQELP
;
A
#
# COMPACT_ATOMS: atom_id res chain seq x y z
N GLY A 1 4.84 -18.78 8.72
CA GLY A 1 4.48 -19.70 7.64
C GLY A 1 5.39 -19.49 6.45
N GLU A 2 4.88 -19.67 5.23
CA GLU A 2 5.70 -19.60 4.02
C GLU A 2 6.34 -18.22 3.77
N ILE A 3 5.62 -17.13 4.04
CA ILE A 3 6.15 -15.76 3.86
C ILE A 3 7.32 -15.49 4.81
N GLU A 4 7.15 -15.85 6.08
CA GLU A 4 8.18 -15.76 7.12
C GLU A 4 9.42 -16.57 6.72
N TYR A 5 9.22 -17.82 6.29
CA TYR A 5 10.32 -18.67 5.80
C TYR A 5 11.04 -18.04 4.61
N ALA A 6 10.31 -17.47 3.65
CA ALA A 6 10.91 -16.80 2.49
C ALA A 6 11.74 -15.58 2.90
N ILE A 7 11.24 -14.76 3.82
CA ILE A 7 11.96 -13.58 4.33
C ILE A 7 13.21 -14.00 5.09
N ASP A 8 13.10 -14.95 6.02
CA ASP A 8 14.23 -15.47 6.80
C ASP A 8 15.31 -16.07 5.90
N SER A 9 14.92 -16.67 4.76
CA SER A 9 15.86 -17.26 3.80
C SER A 9 16.75 -16.25 3.07
N VAL A 10 16.38 -14.97 3.04
CA VAL A 10 17.19 -13.90 2.43
C VAL A 10 18.42 -13.59 3.31
N GLY A 11 18.27 -13.69 4.63
CA GLY A 11 19.31 -13.35 5.62
C GLY A 11 19.60 -11.85 5.74
N ASP A 12 20.58 -11.51 6.58
CA ASP A 12 20.82 -10.13 7.03
C ASP A 12 21.67 -9.26 6.07
N ASN A 13 21.87 -9.69 4.83
CA ASN A 13 22.76 -9.02 3.86
C ASN A 13 22.02 -8.06 2.91
N VAL A 14 20.77 -7.69 3.23
CA VAL A 14 19.95 -6.78 2.42
C VAL A 14 19.42 -5.65 3.29
N ASP A 15 19.43 -4.44 2.73
CA ASP A 15 18.94 -3.25 3.44
C ASP A 15 17.41 -3.15 3.39
N LEU A 16 16.78 -3.73 2.37
CA LEU A 16 15.33 -3.66 2.15
C LEU A 16 14.81 -4.92 1.47
N ILE A 17 13.70 -5.44 2.00
CA ILE A 17 12.90 -6.50 1.36
C ILE A 17 11.58 -5.88 0.93
N VAL A 18 11.29 -5.90 -0.37
CA VAL A 18 10.01 -5.45 -0.92
C VAL A 18 9.11 -6.66 -1.12
N VAL A 19 8.02 -6.72 -0.37
CA VAL A 19 7.01 -7.78 -0.47
C VAL A 19 5.87 -7.32 -1.38
N GLU A 20 5.60 -8.06 -2.46
CA GLU A 20 4.48 -7.78 -3.34
C GLU A 20 3.14 -7.99 -2.61
N GLY A 21 2.29 -6.96 -2.60
CA GLY A 21 0.96 -7.03 -2.01
C GLY A 21 0.02 -7.97 -2.77
N GLN A 22 -0.86 -8.66 -2.05
CA GLN A 22 -1.85 -9.57 -2.62
C GLN A 22 -3.24 -9.33 -2.01
N GLY A 23 -4.25 -9.15 -2.86
CA GLY A 23 -5.64 -8.97 -2.44
C GLY A 23 -5.94 -7.60 -1.83
N SER A 24 -7.00 -7.56 -1.01
CA SER A 24 -7.36 -6.41 -0.16
C SER A 24 -8.09 -6.91 1.09
N LEU A 25 -7.84 -6.27 2.26
CA LEU A 25 -8.55 -6.55 3.51
C LEU A 25 -10.07 -6.32 3.42
N THR A 26 -10.52 -5.48 2.48
CA THR A 26 -11.94 -5.19 2.27
C THR A 26 -12.58 -6.02 1.17
N ASN A 27 -11.82 -6.93 0.54
CA ASN A 27 -12.37 -7.84 -0.45
C ASN A 27 -12.83 -9.16 0.18
N MET A 28 -14.07 -9.56 -0.11
CA MET A 28 -14.70 -10.76 0.46
C MET A 28 -13.92 -12.06 0.24
N TYR A 29 -13.26 -12.21 -0.91
CA TYR A 29 -12.57 -13.46 -1.28
C TYR A 29 -11.10 -13.47 -0.89
N TYR A 30 -10.46 -12.30 -0.82
CA TYR A 30 -9.00 -12.20 -0.69
C TYR A 30 -8.53 -11.54 0.62
N ALA A 31 -9.42 -11.11 1.52
CA ALA A 31 -9.03 -10.51 2.80
C ALA A 31 -8.11 -11.42 3.63
N GLY A 32 -8.37 -12.73 3.63
CA GLY A 32 -7.52 -13.72 4.33
C GLY A 32 -6.10 -13.80 3.75
N VAL A 33 -5.94 -13.59 2.44
CA VAL A 33 -4.62 -13.56 1.78
C VAL A 33 -3.84 -12.34 2.23
N THR A 34 -4.45 -11.15 2.19
CA THR A 34 -3.81 -9.92 2.63
C THR A 34 -3.42 -9.97 4.09
N LEU A 35 -4.32 -10.47 4.96
CA LEU A 35 -4.04 -10.63 6.39
C LEU A 35 -2.88 -11.60 6.64
N GLY A 36 -2.88 -12.75 5.95
CA GLY A 36 -1.80 -13.74 6.05
C GLY A 36 -0.46 -13.18 5.58
N LEU A 37 -0.46 -12.40 4.50
CA LEU A 37 0.74 -11.73 3.98
C LEU A 37 1.28 -10.70 4.97
N MET A 38 0.42 -9.86 5.55
CA MET A 38 0.80 -8.85 6.54
C MET A 38 1.43 -9.48 7.79
N HIS A 39 0.77 -10.48 8.37
CA HIS A 39 1.28 -11.15 9.57
C HIS A 39 2.50 -12.04 9.28
N GLY A 40 2.62 -12.58 8.07
CA GLY A 40 3.78 -13.36 7.66
C GLY A 40 4.99 -12.50 7.36
N SER A 41 4.78 -11.28 6.84
CA SER A 41 5.87 -10.37 6.48
C SER A 41 6.29 -9.42 7.59
N MET A 42 5.40 -9.15 8.56
CA MET A 42 5.63 -8.17 9.63
C MET A 42 6.26 -6.88 9.08
N PRO A 43 5.56 -6.12 8.21
CA PRO A 43 6.17 -4.99 7.52
C PRO A 43 6.48 -3.83 8.47
N ASP A 44 7.67 -3.24 8.37
CA ASP A 44 7.97 -1.93 8.97
C ASP A 44 7.15 -0.82 8.29
N PHE A 45 7.10 -0.91 6.97
CA PHE A 45 6.55 0.11 6.10
C PHE A 45 5.59 -0.50 5.08
N MET A 46 4.59 0.27 4.68
CA MET A 46 3.61 -0.10 3.66
C MET A 46 3.44 1.03 2.64
N VAL A 47 3.11 0.67 1.40
CA VAL A 47 2.68 1.61 0.35
C VAL A 47 1.24 1.23 -0.02
N MET A 48 0.31 2.17 0.13
CA MET A 48 -1.08 1.93 -0.22
C MET A 48 -1.25 2.03 -1.73
N THR A 49 -1.90 1.06 -2.36
CA THR A 49 -2.22 1.13 -3.80
C THR A 49 -3.73 1.28 -3.98
N HIS A 50 -4.16 2.22 -4.81
CA HIS A 50 -5.58 2.49 -5.06
C HIS A 50 -5.82 2.83 -6.53
N GLU A 51 -6.97 2.42 -7.08
CA GLU A 51 -7.44 2.86 -8.40
C GLU A 51 -8.58 3.86 -8.20
N PRO A 52 -8.31 5.17 -8.31
CA PRO A 52 -9.35 6.19 -8.19
C PRO A 52 -10.46 6.00 -9.21
N GLY A 53 -11.71 6.22 -8.77
CA GLY A 53 -12.90 6.06 -9.60
C GLY A 53 -13.38 4.62 -9.77
N ARG A 54 -12.72 3.63 -9.15
CA ARG A 54 -13.30 2.28 -9.02
C ARG A 54 -14.42 2.32 -7.97
N GLU A 55 -15.65 2.07 -8.40
CA GLU A 55 -16.83 2.05 -7.51
C GLU A 55 -17.07 0.67 -6.88
N LEU A 56 -16.84 -0.39 -7.66
CA LEU A 56 -17.05 -1.78 -7.23
C LEU A 56 -15.76 -2.58 -7.25
N ASP A 57 -15.61 -3.46 -6.27
CA ASP A 57 -14.55 -4.47 -6.27
C ASP A 57 -14.90 -5.67 -7.18
N VAL A 58 -14.00 -6.64 -7.26
CA VAL A 58 -14.18 -7.84 -8.10
C VAL A 58 -15.26 -8.81 -7.59
N ALA A 59 -15.85 -8.52 -6.44
CA ALA A 59 -16.94 -9.27 -5.84
C ALA A 59 -18.26 -8.48 -5.87
N ASP A 60 -18.36 -7.42 -6.68
CA ASP A 60 -19.51 -6.52 -6.80
C ASP A 60 -19.89 -5.77 -5.51
N HIS A 61 -18.94 -5.57 -4.60
CA HIS A 61 -19.13 -4.76 -3.39
C HIS A 61 -18.59 -3.34 -3.58
N GLN A 62 -19.22 -2.37 -2.91
CA GLN A 62 -18.76 -0.98 -2.93
C GLN A 62 -17.34 -0.86 -2.37
N MET A 63 -16.51 -0.10 -3.07
CA MET A 63 -15.16 0.20 -2.63
C MET A 63 -15.20 1.01 -1.33
N VAL A 64 -14.39 0.59 -0.36
CA VAL A 64 -14.20 1.30 0.90
C VAL A 64 -13.20 2.44 0.68
N SER A 65 -13.35 3.54 1.43
CA SER A 65 -12.41 4.66 1.33
C SER A 65 -11.00 4.26 1.73
N ILE A 66 -10.00 4.88 1.10
CA ILE A 66 -8.59 4.57 1.32
C ILE A 66 -8.19 4.76 2.80
N GLU A 67 -8.75 5.75 3.49
CA GLU A 67 -8.46 6.04 4.90
C GLU A 67 -8.87 4.90 5.81
N VAL A 68 -10.08 4.36 5.60
CA VAL A 68 -10.59 3.23 6.37
C VAL A 68 -9.73 2.00 6.11
N VAL A 69 -9.36 1.74 4.84
CA VAL A 69 -8.48 0.62 4.51
C VAL A 69 -7.12 0.78 5.19
N MET A 70 -6.51 1.97 5.15
CA MET A 70 -5.24 2.24 5.82
C MET A 70 -5.36 2.05 7.35
N GLU A 71 -6.40 2.59 7.97
CA GLU A 71 -6.65 2.44 9.41
C GLU A 71 -6.80 0.97 9.81
N MET A 72 -7.48 0.16 8.99
CA MET A 72 -7.59 -1.29 9.21
C MET A 72 -6.21 -1.96 9.20
N HIS A 73 -5.34 -1.62 8.24
CA HIS A 73 -3.99 -2.20 8.18
C HIS A 73 -3.19 -1.87 9.45
N LEU A 74 -3.16 -0.59 9.85
CA LEU A 74 -2.45 -0.16 11.05
C LEU A 74 -3.02 -0.80 12.32
N SER A 75 -4.35 -0.89 12.42
CA SER A 75 -5.04 -1.47 13.58
C SER A 75 -4.77 -2.96 13.75
N LEU A 76 -4.61 -3.70 12.65
CA LEU A 76 -4.26 -5.12 12.68
C LEU A 76 -2.79 -5.34 13.07
N MET A 77 -1.91 -4.42 12.69
CA MET A 77 -0.46 -4.55 12.96
C MET A 77 -0.04 -4.05 14.34
N LYS A 78 -0.69 -3.04 14.92
CA LYS A 78 -0.23 -2.31 16.11
C LYS A 78 0.17 -3.15 17.33
N ASN A 79 -0.38 -4.35 17.49
CA ASN A 79 -0.06 -5.24 18.61
C ASN A 79 1.21 -6.09 18.37
N PHE A 80 1.68 -6.16 17.13
CA PHE A 80 2.78 -7.02 16.70
C PHE A 80 3.97 -6.21 16.20
N LYS A 81 3.71 -5.14 15.44
CA LYS A 81 4.73 -4.27 14.87
C LYS A 81 4.19 -2.86 14.67
N GLN A 82 5.05 -1.87 14.91
CA GLN A 82 4.72 -0.47 14.67
C GLN A 82 4.85 -0.15 13.18
N SER A 83 3.94 -0.69 12.37
CA SER A 83 3.92 -0.44 10.93
C SER A 83 3.40 0.97 10.60
N GLN A 84 3.89 1.57 9.51
CA GLN A 84 3.39 2.85 9.01
C GLN A 84 3.27 2.86 7.48
N PHE A 85 2.48 3.79 6.94
CA PHE A 85 2.43 4.03 5.49
C PHE A 85 3.45 5.11 5.10
N LEU A 86 4.27 4.82 4.09
CA LEU A 86 5.24 5.79 3.56
C LEU A 86 4.71 6.59 2.37
N GLY A 87 3.66 6.09 1.72
CA GLY A 87 2.97 6.82 0.68
C GLY A 87 1.90 6.00 -0.03
N ILE A 88 1.37 6.60 -1.10
CA ILE A 88 0.23 6.10 -1.84
C ILE A 88 0.57 6.07 -3.33
N ASN A 89 0.39 4.91 -3.95
CA ASN A 89 0.46 4.72 -5.40
C ASN A 89 -0.95 4.69 -5.99
N LEU A 90 -1.30 5.69 -6.78
CA LEU A 90 -2.57 5.75 -7.50
C LEU A 90 -2.43 5.14 -8.89
N LEU A 91 -3.36 4.24 -9.24
CA LEU A 91 -3.50 3.67 -10.57
C LEU A 91 -4.47 4.53 -11.37
N THR A 92 -3.94 5.55 -12.04
CA THR A 92 -4.78 6.56 -12.70
C THR A 92 -5.03 6.25 -14.18
N LEU A 93 -4.74 5.03 -14.66
CA LEU A 93 -4.78 4.64 -16.08
C LEU A 93 -6.07 5.05 -16.82
N LYS A 94 -7.21 5.07 -16.14
CA LYS A 94 -8.52 5.44 -16.70
C LYS A 94 -8.82 6.95 -16.70
N MET A 95 -7.88 7.76 -16.22
CA MET A 95 -8.00 9.21 -16.08
C MET A 95 -7.11 9.94 -17.08
N THR A 96 -7.60 11.07 -17.60
CA THR A 96 -6.76 12.05 -18.31
C THR A 96 -5.65 12.57 -17.39
N ASP A 97 -4.52 13.00 -17.94
CA ASP A 97 -3.40 13.57 -17.16
C ASP A 97 -3.82 14.68 -16.18
N ASP A 98 -4.68 15.61 -16.60
CA ASP A 98 -5.12 16.73 -15.74
C ASP A 98 -5.93 16.24 -14.53
N LEU A 99 -6.88 15.33 -14.76
CA LEU A 99 -7.65 14.70 -13.68
C LEU A 99 -6.76 13.86 -12.76
N ALA A 100 -5.82 13.10 -13.32
CA ALA A 100 -4.89 12.29 -12.53
C ALA A 100 -4.01 13.15 -11.61
N ARG A 101 -3.45 14.26 -12.14
CA ARG A 101 -2.66 15.22 -11.35
C ARG A 101 -3.47 15.89 -10.26
N LYS A 102 -4.74 16.21 -10.55
CA LYS A 102 -5.66 16.74 -9.55
C LYS A 102 -5.93 15.72 -8.45
N GLU A 103 -6.26 14.48 -8.80
CA GLU A 103 -6.54 13.41 -7.85
C GLU A 103 -5.33 13.12 -6.94
N ILE A 104 -4.12 13.12 -7.52
CA ILE A 104 -2.88 13.01 -6.76
C ILE A 104 -2.77 14.14 -5.74
N LYS A 105 -2.96 15.40 -6.15
CA LYS A 105 -2.88 16.56 -5.25
C LYS A 105 -3.92 16.49 -4.13
N ASP A 106 -5.15 16.17 -4.48
CA ASP A 106 -6.26 16.05 -3.52
C ASP A 106 -5.98 14.93 -2.50
N THR A 107 -5.37 13.82 -2.93
CA THR A 107 -4.97 12.70 -2.06
C THR A 107 -3.80 13.08 -1.14
N VAL A 108 -2.79 13.81 -1.64
CA VAL A 108 -1.69 14.34 -0.79
C VAL A 108 -2.25 15.21 0.33
N GLU A 109 -3.17 16.13 0.00
CA GLU A 109 -3.80 17.01 0.99
C GLU A 109 -4.63 16.24 2.02
N LYS A 110 -5.34 15.21 1.58
CA LYS A 110 -6.25 14.42 2.43
C LYS A 110 -5.51 13.45 3.36
N CYS A 111 -4.48 12.77 2.84
CA CYS A 111 -3.78 11.72 3.55
C CYS A 111 -2.47 12.20 4.20
N ALA A 112 -2.00 13.40 3.85
CA ALA A 112 -0.71 13.94 4.29
C ALA A 112 0.47 13.00 4.03
N LEU A 113 0.43 12.29 2.90
CA LEU A 113 1.44 11.31 2.48
C LEU A 113 1.90 11.58 1.04
N PRO A 114 3.18 11.30 0.70
CA PRO A 114 3.64 11.26 -0.68
C PRO A 114 2.71 10.40 -1.53
N THR A 115 2.19 10.98 -2.60
CA THR A 115 1.24 10.31 -3.49
C THR A 115 1.62 10.58 -4.93
N THR A 116 1.61 9.54 -5.76
CA THR A 116 1.89 9.63 -7.21
C THR A 116 1.24 8.46 -7.94
N ASP A 117 1.30 8.48 -9.28
CA ASP A 117 1.14 7.28 -10.09
C ASP A 117 2.55 6.83 -10.53
N LEU A 118 3.07 5.76 -9.90
CA LEU A 118 4.44 5.29 -10.13
C LEU A 118 4.72 4.91 -11.58
N VAL A 119 3.67 4.52 -12.33
CA VAL A 119 3.79 4.06 -13.71
C VAL A 119 3.76 5.25 -14.67
N ARG A 120 2.89 6.24 -14.44
CA ARG A 120 2.68 7.36 -15.36
C ARG A 120 3.58 8.56 -15.09
N PHE A 121 3.87 8.86 -13.82
CA PHE A 121 4.53 10.10 -13.42
C PHE A 121 5.82 9.89 -12.65
N GLY A 122 6.21 8.63 -12.43
CA GLY A 122 7.41 8.28 -11.67
C GLY A 122 7.16 8.32 -10.16
N ASP A 123 8.26 8.29 -9.41
CA ASP A 123 8.28 8.01 -7.98
C ASP A 123 7.71 9.12 -7.10
N GLY A 124 7.66 10.37 -7.56
CA GLY A 124 6.99 11.46 -6.83
C GLY A 124 7.48 11.63 -5.39
N ASN A 125 8.78 11.43 -5.16
CA ASN A 125 9.47 11.41 -3.85
C ASN A 125 9.15 10.21 -2.94
N LEU A 126 8.44 9.20 -3.45
CA LEU A 126 8.13 7.99 -2.67
C LEU A 126 9.41 7.18 -2.38
N ILE A 127 10.33 7.10 -3.34
CA ILE A 127 11.60 6.40 -3.17
C ILE A 127 12.49 7.16 -2.18
N ASP A 128 12.64 8.48 -2.35
CA ASP A 128 13.36 9.33 -1.40
C ASP A 128 12.83 9.17 0.04
N ARG A 129 11.49 9.06 0.20
CA ARG A 129 10.87 8.85 1.50
C ARG A 129 11.22 7.48 2.11
N ILE A 130 11.31 6.44 1.29
CA ILE A 130 11.75 5.10 1.73
C ILE A 130 13.20 5.16 2.17
N GLU A 131 14.08 5.76 1.36
CA GLU A 131 15.52 5.87 1.68
C GLU A 131 15.79 6.63 2.98
N GLN A 132 14.99 7.64 3.31
CA GLN A 132 15.11 8.39 4.58
C GLN A 132 14.74 7.58 5.82
N GLU A 133 14.00 6.48 5.66
CA GLU A 133 13.58 5.60 6.76
C GLU A 133 14.42 4.33 6.86
N LEU A 134 15.31 4.09 5.88
CA LEU A 134 16.31 3.03 5.96
C LEU A 134 17.39 3.43 6.99
N PRO A 135 17.91 2.45 7.77
CA PRO A 135 18.92 2.68 8.80
C PRO A 135 20.31 3.07 8.27
#